data_AF-A0A2E7D8X5-F1
#
_entry.id   AF-A0A2E7D8X5-F1
#
_cell.length_a   1.000
_cell.length_b   1.000
_cell.length_c   1.000
_cell.angle_alpha   90.00
_cell.angle_beta   90.00
_cell.angle_gamma   90.00
#
_symmetry.space_group_name_H-M   'P 1'
#
loop_
_entity.id
_entity.type
_entity.pdbx_description
1 polymer ?
#
loop_
_entity_poly.entity_id
_entity_poly.type
_entity_poly.pdbx_seq_one_letter_code
_entity_poly.pdbx_strand_id
1 'polypeptide(L)'
;MRGSSCRLDDKSLAFEIQQSCQTLRDELSDLCPVFAYPNGQPQDFDDRAIKLLSEQGIQASVTTIEGLGHHRQKPFEIHRVPVSYMTDLARTLRSQTSWAGIPFRLKQRIKRWF
;
A
#
# COMPACT_ATOMS: atom_id res chain seq x y z
N MET A 1 -16.34 -15.48 -0.23
CA MET A 1 -15.56 -14.83 -1.30
C MET A 1 -15.83 -13.34 -1.23
N ARG A 2 -14.95 -12.52 -0.65
CA ARG A 2 -15.13 -11.06 -0.66
C ARG A 2 -14.46 -10.51 -1.93
N GLY A 3 -15.27 -9.86 -2.76
CA GLY A 3 -14.90 -9.43 -4.10
C GLY A 3 -13.95 -8.23 -4.07
N SER A 4 -13.18 -8.07 -5.13
CA SER A 4 -12.38 -6.88 -5.43
C SER A 4 -13.23 -5.60 -5.32
N SER A 5 -12.69 -4.54 -4.69
CA SER A 5 -13.41 -3.27 -4.47
C SER A 5 -13.91 -2.60 -5.76
N CYS A 6 -13.22 -2.81 -6.89
CA CYS A 6 -13.64 -2.32 -8.21
C CYS A 6 -14.92 -2.97 -8.78
N ARG A 7 -15.30 -4.17 -8.33
CA ARG A 7 -16.42 -4.96 -8.89
C ARG A 7 -17.75 -4.60 -8.24
N LEU A 8 -17.71 -3.76 -7.20
CA LEU A 8 -18.87 -3.27 -6.50
C LEU A 8 -19.42 -2.03 -7.21
N ASP A 9 -20.74 -1.88 -7.17
CA ASP A 9 -21.38 -0.60 -7.47
C ASP A 9 -20.96 0.46 -6.43
N ASP A 10 -21.14 1.74 -6.77
CA ASP A 10 -20.68 2.86 -5.93
C ASP A 10 -21.25 2.82 -4.51
N LYS A 11 -22.50 2.36 -4.33
CA LYS A 11 -23.14 2.31 -3.01
C LYS A 11 -22.55 1.20 -2.17
N SER A 12 -22.38 0.02 -2.75
CA SER A 12 -21.76 -1.13 -2.08
C SER A 12 -20.31 -0.85 -1.71
N LEU A 13 -19.54 -0.23 -2.62
CA LEU A 13 -18.15 0.16 -2.37
C LEU A 13 -18.04 1.18 -1.22
N ALA A 14 -18.88 2.22 -1.24
CA ALA A 14 -18.92 3.22 -0.18
C ALA A 14 -19.29 2.57 1.16
N PHE A 15 -20.29 1.70 1.18
CA PHE A 15 -20.71 0.99 2.37
C PHE A 15 -19.60 0.13 2.97
N GLU A 16 -18.89 -0.67 2.17
CA GLU A 16 -17.79 -1.51 2.67
C GLU A 16 -16.65 -0.68 3.26
N ILE A 17 -16.20 0.37 2.56
CA ILE A 17 -15.10 1.22 3.03
C ILE A 17 -15.51 1.97 4.31
N GLN A 18 -16.68 2.59 4.31
CA GLN A 18 -17.18 3.35 5.46
C GLN A 18 -17.39 2.46 6.67
N GLN A 19 -18.03 1.29 6.49
CA GLN A 19 -18.24 0.35 7.58
C GLN A 19 -16.91 -0.17 8.12
N SER A 20 -15.95 -0.53 7.26
CA SER A 20 -14.63 -0.98 7.70
C SER A 20 -13.90 0.09 8.51
N CYS A 21 -13.93 1.35 8.06
CA CYS A 21 -13.30 2.45 8.79
C CYS A 21 -14.03 2.74 10.10
N GLN A 22 -15.36 2.71 10.10
CA GLN A 22 -16.17 2.96 11.30
C GLN A 22 -15.93 1.90 12.37
N THR A 23 -15.92 0.62 12.01
CA THR A 23 -15.61 -0.47 12.95
C THR A 23 -14.25 -0.26 13.61
N LEU A 24 -13.22 0.12 12.84
CA LEU A 24 -11.90 0.40 13.41
C LEU A 24 -11.89 1.65 14.32
N ARG A 25 -12.67 2.69 14.01
CA ARG A 25 -12.81 3.87 14.88
C ARG A 25 -13.54 3.56 16.19
N ASP A 26 -14.50 2.62 16.14
CA ASP A 26 -15.25 2.22 17.33
C ASP A 26 -14.43 1.31 18.26
N GLU A 27 -13.53 0.49 17.68
CA GLU A 27 -12.72 -0.48 18.41
C GLU A 27 -11.34 0.05 18.83
N LEU A 28 -10.80 1.05 18.15
CA LEU A 28 -9.46 1.59 18.38
C LEU A 28 -9.52 3.06 18.80
N SER A 29 -8.62 3.47 19.69
CA SER A 29 -8.53 4.88 20.12
C SER A 29 -8.04 5.82 19.01
N ASP A 30 -7.42 5.28 17.96
CA ASP A 30 -7.00 6.04 16.78
C ASP A 30 -7.09 5.17 15.52
N LEU A 31 -7.46 5.78 14.39
CA LEU A 31 -7.60 5.08 13.11
C LEU A 31 -6.24 4.93 12.45
N CYS A 32 -5.92 3.73 11.99
CA CYS A 32 -4.75 3.52 11.14
C CYS A 32 -4.87 4.36 9.85
N PRO A 33 -3.92 5.27 9.55
CA PRO A 33 -3.99 6.11 8.35
C PRO A 33 -3.65 5.35 7.07
N VAL A 34 -3.44 4.03 7.16
CA VAL A 34 -3.04 3.16 6.05
C VAL A 34 -4.08 2.07 5.83
N PHE A 35 -4.53 1.93 4.58
CA PHE A 35 -5.49 0.91 4.17
C PHE A 35 -4.81 -0.21 3.35
N ALA A 36 -5.33 -1.43 3.41
CA ALA A 36 -4.84 -2.54 2.60
C ALA A 36 -5.98 -3.11 1.75
N TYR A 37 -5.82 -3.05 0.43
CA TYR A 37 -6.80 -3.66 -0.47
C TYR A 37 -6.81 -5.18 -0.29
N PRO A 38 -7.99 -5.83 -0.20
CA PRO A 38 -8.09 -7.26 0.11
C PRO A 38 -7.27 -8.16 -0.83
N ASN A 39 -7.36 -7.89 -2.14
CA ASN A 39 -6.61 -8.59 -3.19
C ASN A 39 -5.45 -7.73 -3.73
N GLY A 40 -5.62 -6.41 -3.77
CA GLY A 40 -4.59 -5.40 -4.03
C GLY A 40 -3.94 -5.43 -5.41
N GLN A 41 -4.53 -6.13 -6.38
CA GLN A 41 -4.09 -6.08 -7.77
C GLN A 41 -4.54 -4.76 -8.42
N PRO A 42 -3.94 -4.35 -9.56
CA PRO A 42 -4.30 -3.10 -10.24
C PRO A 42 -5.79 -3.00 -10.57
N GLN A 43 -6.43 -4.13 -10.89
CA GLN A 43 -7.87 -4.14 -11.12
C GLN A 43 -8.69 -3.89 -9.86
N ASP A 44 -8.17 -4.12 -8.65
CA ASP A 44 -8.97 -4.17 -7.42
C ASP A 44 -9.27 -2.80 -6.80
N PHE A 45 -8.64 -1.73 -7.31
CA PHE A 45 -8.83 -0.36 -6.85
C PHE A 45 -8.90 0.59 -8.04
N ASP A 46 -9.64 1.67 -7.87
CA ASP A 46 -9.80 2.74 -8.84
C ASP A 46 -9.91 4.10 -8.13
N ASP A 47 -10.07 5.17 -8.92
CA ASP A 47 -10.19 6.54 -8.39
C ASP A 47 -11.40 6.71 -7.46
N ARG A 48 -12.47 5.92 -7.62
CA ARG A 48 -13.65 5.96 -6.74
C ARG A 48 -13.28 5.45 -5.36
N ALA A 49 -12.60 4.31 -5.28
CA ALA A 49 -12.12 3.75 -4.02
C ALA A 49 -11.12 4.69 -3.33
N ILE A 50 -10.18 5.27 -4.09
CA ILE A 50 -9.20 6.22 -3.56
C ILE A 50 -9.89 7.46 -2.96
N LYS A 51 -10.88 8.01 -3.66
CA LYS A 51 -11.65 9.16 -3.17
C LYS A 51 -12.35 8.84 -1.85
N LEU A 52 -13.05 7.71 -1.78
CA LEU A 52 -13.76 7.28 -0.56
C LEU A 52 -12.80 7.07 0.61
N LEU A 53 -11.62 6.47 0.37
CA LEU A 53 -10.60 6.30 1.40
C LEU A 53 -10.07 7.65 1.91
N SER A 54 -9.80 8.59 1.00
CA SER A 54 -9.37 9.95 1.38
C SER A 54 -10.43 10.67 2.21
N GLU A 55 -11.72 10.51 1.90
CA GLU A 55 -12.83 11.08 2.68
C GLU A 55 -12.94 10.45 4.08
N GLN A 56 -12.46 9.21 4.26
CA GLN A 56 -12.36 8.55 5.57
C GLN A 56 -11.10 8.93 6.36
N GLY A 57 -10.26 9.82 5.84
CA GLY A 57 -9.01 10.24 6.51
C GLY A 57 -7.85 9.27 6.32
N ILE A 58 -7.97 8.29 5.43
CA ILE A 58 -6.86 7.42 5.03
C ILE A 58 -5.88 8.23 4.18
N GLN A 59 -4.60 8.11 4.49
CA GLN A 59 -3.52 8.88 3.85
C GLN A 59 -2.75 8.05 2.82
N ALA A 60 -2.77 6.72 2.95
CA ALA A 60 -2.06 5.81 2.06
C ALA A 60 -2.73 4.44 1.97
N SER A 61 -2.45 3.71 0.89
CA SER A 61 -2.88 2.32 0.72
C SER A 61 -1.78 1.44 0.14
N VAL A 62 -1.78 0.18 0.56
CA VAL A 62 -0.85 -0.86 0.07
C VAL A 62 -1.54 -1.81 -0.92
N THR A 63 -0.81 -2.17 -1.96
CA THR A 63 -1.22 -3.05 -3.07
C THR A 63 -0.44 -4.36 -3.02
N THR A 64 -0.88 -5.41 -3.71
CA THR A 64 -0.09 -6.64 -3.92
C THR A 64 0.85 -6.54 -5.12
N ILE A 65 0.93 -5.37 -5.75
CA ILE A 65 1.88 -5.12 -6.84
C ILE A 65 3.30 -5.24 -6.28
N GLU A 66 4.11 -6.10 -6.88
CA GLU A 66 5.47 -6.34 -6.42
C GLU A 66 6.35 -5.10 -6.62
N GLY A 67 7.12 -4.75 -5.58
CA GLY A 67 8.11 -3.69 -5.66
C GLY A 67 8.43 -3.05 -4.33
N LEU A 68 9.45 -2.20 -4.33
CA LEU A 68 9.76 -1.35 -3.18
C LEU A 68 8.86 -0.12 -3.17
N GLY A 69 8.30 0.17 -2.00
CA GLY A 69 7.72 1.45 -1.68
C GLY A 69 8.75 2.58 -1.85
N HIS A 70 8.40 3.70 -2.49
CA HIS A 70 9.25 4.89 -2.50
C HIS A 70 8.48 6.19 -2.31
N HIS A 71 9.11 7.23 -1.75
CA HIS A 71 8.47 8.51 -1.39
C HIS A 71 7.79 9.26 -2.55
N ARG A 72 8.14 8.98 -3.81
CA ARG A 72 7.49 9.54 -5.01
C ARG A 72 6.32 8.71 -5.55
N GLN A 73 5.99 7.56 -4.95
CA GLN A 73 4.86 6.76 -5.41
C GLN A 73 3.56 7.45 -5.03
N LYS A 74 2.50 7.14 -5.78
CA LYS A 74 1.16 7.55 -5.41
C LYS A 74 0.82 6.95 -4.03
N PRO A 75 0.37 7.75 -3.06
CA PRO A 75 0.13 7.28 -1.69
C PRO A 75 -0.81 6.08 -1.59
N PHE A 76 -1.75 5.94 -2.51
CA PHE A 76 -2.74 4.86 -2.53
C PHE A 76 -2.33 3.64 -3.38
N GLU A 77 -1.13 3.65 -3.96
CA GLU A 77 -0.62 2.57 -4.82
C GLU A 77 0.75 2.09 -4.33
N ILE A 78 0.95 1.96 -3.01
CA ILE A 78 2.24 1.54 -2.47
C ILE A 78 2.45 0.05 -2.78
N HIS A 79 3.58 -0.28 -3.42
CA HIS A 79 3.95 -1.66 -3.75
C HIS A 79 4.42 -2.43 -2.52
N ARG A 80 4.27 -3.76 -2.54
CA ARG A 80 4.71 -4.65 -1.46
C ARG A 80 5.76 -5.65 -1.94
N VAL A 81 6.59 -6.09 -1.00
CA VAL A 81 7.48 -7.23 -1.19
C VAL A 81 6.79 -8.46 -0.58
N PRO A 82 6.42 -9.47 -1.38
CA PRO A 82 5.78 -10.67 -0.83
C PRO A 82 6.77 -11.47 0.01
N VAL A 83 6.34 -11.86 1.20
CA VAL A 83 7.07 -12.76 2.08
C VAL A 83 6.40 -14.13 2.02
N SER A 84 7.17 -15.14 1.63
CA SER A 84 6.76 -16.54 1.55
C SER A 84 7.78 -17.41 2.28
N TYR A 85 7.43 -18.66 2.60
CA TYR A 85 8.35 -19.63 3.22
C TYR A 85 9.59 -19.92 2.36
N MET A 86 9.51 -19.64 1.05
CA MET A 86 10.66 -19.74 0.16
C MET A 86 11.45 -18.42 0.06
N THR A 87 11.02 -17.34 0.72
CA THR A 87 11.69 -16.05 0.64
C THR A 87 12.91 -16.03 1.54
N ASP A 88 14.09 -16.15 0.94
CA ASP A 88 15.37 -15.86 1.60
C ASP A 88 15.77 -14.39 1.36
N LEU A 89 16.55 -13.81 2.28
CA LEU A 89 17.07 -12.44 2.19
C LEU A 89 17.72 -12.16 0.83
N ALA A 90 18.43 -13.13 0.27
CA ALA A 90 19.08 -12.97 -1.03
C ALA A 90 18.07 -12.82 -2.18
N ARG A 91 16.90 -13.47 -2.11
CA ARG A 91 15.82 -13.33 -3.10
C ARG A 91 15.15 -11.95 -2.97
N THR A 92 14.90 -11.52 -1.74
CA THR A 92 14.37 -10.17 -1.46
C THR A 92 15.32 -9.07 -1.93
N LEU A 93 16.63 -9.23 -1.78
CA LEU A 93 17.61 -8.26 -2.28
C LEU A 93 17.73 -8.27 -3.82
N ARG A 94 17.60 -9.44 -4.47
CA ARG A 94 17.67 -9.55 -5.93
C ARG A 94 16.44 -8.98 -6.64
N SER A 95 15.24 -9.13 -6.08
CA SER A 95 14.04 -8.47 -6.63
C SER A 95 14.09 -6.95 -6.50
N GLN A 96 14.88 -6.43 -5.54
CA GLN A 96 15.13 -4.98 -5.37
C GLN A 96 16.13 -4.39 -6.37
N THR A 97 17.03 -5.21 -6.94
CA THR A 97 18.11 -4.70 -7.80
C THR A 97 17.73 -4.50 -9.26
N SER A 98 16.56 -4.95 -9.71
CA SER A 98 16.30 -5.03 -11.15
C SER A 98 16.12 -3.69 -11.86
N TRP A 99 15.71 -2.58 -11.21
CA TRP A 99 15.48 -1.30 -11.93
C TRP A 99 16.01 0.01 -11.28
N ALA A 100 16.79 -0.05 -10.18
CA ALA A 100 17.56 1.11 -9.66
C ALA A 100 18.61 0.74 -8.57
N GLY A 101 19.06 -0.51 -8.51
CA GLY A 101 19.88 -1.00 -7.40
C GLY A 101 21.36 -0.64 -7.53
N ILE A 102 21.74 0.57 -7.13
CA ILE A 102 23.06 1.12 -6.65
C ILE A 102 23.05 2.60 -7.08
N PRO A 103 22.84 3.61 -6.19
CA PRO A 103 23.59 3.79 -4.95
C PRO A 103 22.75 4.45 -3.81
N PHE A 104 21.88 3.71 -3.11
CA PHE A 104 21.27 4.28 -1.89
C PHE A 104 22.22 4.24 -0.68
N ARG A 105 23.23 3.36 -0.68
CA ARG A 105 24.09 3.10 0.49
C ARG A 105 25.41 3.87 0.58
N LEU A 106 25.73 4.78 -0.36
CA LEU A 106 27.01 5.52 -0.32
C LEU A 106 26.90 7.04 -0.06
N LYS A 107 25.70 7.65 -0.14
CA LYS A 107 25.56 9.12 -0.04
C LYS A 107 25.25 9.68 1.36
N GLN A 108 24.96 8.85 2.36
CA GLN A 108 24.68 9.35 3.72
C GLN A 108 25.91 9.41 4.66
N ARG A 109 27.12 9.11 4.17
CA ARG A 109 28.35 9.09 5.00
C ARG A 109 29.40 10.16 4.69
N ILE A 110 29.12 11.12 3.80
CA ILE A 110 30.08 12.18 3.43
C ILE A 110 29.58 13.62 3.74
N LYS A 111 28.28 13.83 3.97
CA LYS A 111 27.74 15.17 4.29
C LYS A 111 27.83 15.59 5.77
N ARG A 112 28.86 15.12 6.46
CA ARG A 112 29.14 15.48 7.87
C ARG A 112 30.58 15.99 8.07
N TRP A 113 31.30 16.25 6.97
CA TRP A 113 32.71 16.67 6.95
C TRP A 113 33.05 17.74 5.90
N PHE A 114 32.05 18.47 5.39
CA PHE A 114 32.23 19.75 4.68
C PHE A 114 31.00 20.63 4.93
#